data_AF-A0A7V9JMC6-F1
#
_entry.id   AF-A0A7V9JMC6-F1
#
_cell.length_a   1.000
_cell.length_b   1.000
_cell.length_c   1.000
_cell.angle_alpha   90.00
_cell.angle_beta   90.00
_cell.angle_gamma   90.00
#
_symmetry.space_group_name_H-M   'P 1'
#
loop_
_entity.id
_entity.type
_entity.pdbx_description
1 polymer ?
#
loop_
_entity_poly.entity_id
_entity_poly.type
_entity_poly.pdbx_seq_one_letter_code
_entity_poly.pdbx_strand_id
1 'polypeptide(L)'
;MRASELTIGRTFGVNFDHGENFYTALADFCRTHNVRQGYIPMFIAGMRDVDLVGSCQKLDDPNAPVWTKVHLETAEAFGGGTLAYDPATDTVLPHIHVSVGLKRFFEVEGERHDFVSS
;
A
#
# COMPACT_ATOMS: atom_id res chain seq x y z
N MET A 1 -20.04 6.75 -16.01
CA MET A 1 -19.77 7.19 -14.62
C MET A 1 -20.70 6.43 -13.69
N ARG A 2 -20.19 5.83 -12.61
CA ARG A 2 -20.98 5.19 -11.55
C ARG A 2 -20.56 5.83 -10.23
N ALA A 3 -21.51 6.09 -9.34
CA ALA A 3 -21.25 6.67 -8.03
C ALA A 3 -22.05 5.89 -6.97
N SER A 4 -21.54 5.86 -5.75
CA SER A 4 -22.22 5.30 -4.60
C SER A 4 -21.86 6.14 -3.39
N GLU A 5 -22.85 6.55 -2.61
CA GLU A 5 -22.61 7.25 -1.35
C GLU A 5 -22.03 6.26 -0.35
N LEU A 6 -21.00 6.69 0.39
CA LEU A 6 -20.36 5.88 1.40
C LEU A 6 -20.69 6.43 2.78
N THR A 7 -21.10 5.55 3.69
CA THR A 7 -21.13 5.84 5.12
C THR A 7 -19.82 5.40 5.75
N ILE A 8 -19.11 6.32 6.42
CA ILE A 8 -17.91 5.98 7.17
C ILE A 8 -18.31 5.08 8.34
N GLY A 9 -17.75 3.88 8.37
CA GLY A 9 -17.99 2.88 9.40
C GLY A 9 -16.87 2.84 10.45
N ARG A 10 -16.39 1.63 10.75
CA ARG A 10 -15.26 1.40 11.66
C ARG A 10 -13.98 1.99 11.08
N THR A 11 -13.22 2.70 11.90
CA THR A 11 -11.91 3.27 11.56
C THR A 11 -10.83 2.60 12.39
N PHE A 12 -9.69 2.32 11.78
CA PHE A 12 -8.57 1.62 12.41
C PHE A 12 -7.26 2.36 12.18
N GLY A 13 -6.43 2.43 13.21
CA GLY A 13 -4.99 2.60 13.04
C GLY A 13 -4.36 1.23 12.96
N VAL A 14 -3.53 0.99 11.94
CA VAL A 14 -2.86 -0.30 11.71
C VAL A 14 -1.37 -0.03 11.62
N ASN A 15 -0.59 -0.72 12.45
CA ASN A 15 0.86 -0.80 12.33
C ASN A 15 1.21 -2.15 11.71
N PHE A 16 2.15 -2.15 10.78
CA PHE A 16 2.75 -3.38 10.25
C PHE A 16 4.15 -3.51 10.82
N ASP A 17 4.48 -4.68 11.34
CA ASP A 17 5.74 -4.90 12.04
C ASP A 17 6.90 -5.09 11.07
N HIS A 18 8.11 -4.84 11.56
CA HIS A 18 9.31 -5.00 10.76
C HIS A 18 9.44 -6.43 10.23
N GLY A 19 9.65 -6.57 8.92
CA GLY A 19 9.82 -7.85 8.24
C GLY A 19 8.51 -8.47 7.74
N GLU A 20 7.35 -7.87 8.02
CA GLU A 20 6.08 -8.34 7.47
C GLU A 20 5.94 -8.03 5.98
N ASN A 21 5.24 -8.93 5.28
CA ASN A 21 4.76 -8.63 3.93
C ASN A 21 3.44 -7.85 4.03
N PHE A 22 3.44 -6.62 3.50
CA PHE A 22 2.30 -5.70 3.58
C PHE A 22 0.97 -6.32 3.12
N TYR A 23 0.93 -6.99 1.96
CA TYR A 23 -0.32 -7.55 1.44
C TYR A 23 -0.83 -8.73 2.27
N THR A 24 0.09 -9.58 2.75
CA THR A 24 -0.27 -10.72 3.60
C THR A 24 -0.83 -10.24 4.93
N ALA A 25 -0.13 -9.32 5.59
CA ALA A 25 -0.56 -8.75 6.87
C ALA A 25 -1.87 -7.96 6.75
N LEU A 26 -2.07 -7.20 5.66
CA LEU A 26 -3.32 -6.50 5.39
C LEU A 26 -4.49 -7.46 5.17
N ALA A 27 -4.28 -8.56 4.45
CA ALA A 27 -5.30 -9.59 4.26
C ALA A 27 -5.68 -10.25 5.60
N ASP A 28 -4.69 -10.56 6.44
CA ASP A 28 -4.90 -11.13 7.77
C ASP A 28 -5.64 -10.17 8.70
N PHE A 29 -5.31 -8.88 8.66
CA PHE A 29 -6.06 -7.83 9.35
C PHE A 29 -7.53 -7.81 8.90
N CYS A 30 -7.77 -7.79 7.58
CA CYS A 30 -9.14 -7.76 7.05
C CYS A 30 -9.94 -8.98 7.50
N ARG A 31 -9.35 -10.18 7.47
CA ARG A 31 -10.01 -11.41 7.94
C ARG A 31 -10.30 -11.34 9.44
N THR A 32 -9.31 -10.98 10.25
CA THR A 32 -9.41 -10.94 11.72
C THR A 32 -10.48 -9.96 12.19
N HIS A 33 -10.58 -8.80 11.52
CA HIS A 33 -11.55 -7.77 11.87
C HIS A 33 -12.84 -7.82 11.05
N ASN A 34 -13.01 -8.82 10.18
CA ASN A 34 -14.15 -8.97 9.28
C ASN A 34 -14.42 -7.69 8.44
N VAL A 35 -13.36 -7.12 7.87
CA VAL A 35 -13.41 -6.00 6.93
C VAL A 35 -13.55 -6.58 5.52
N ARG A 36 -14.64 -6.24 4.83
CA ARG A 36 -14.90 -6.66 3.43
C ARG A 36 -14.74 -5.53 2.42
N GLN A 37 -14.84 -4.28 2.87
CA GLN A 37 -14.66 -3.13 2.00
C GLN A 37 -14.12 -1.97 2.81
N GLY A 38 -13.42 -1.06 2.13
CA GLY A 38 -12.85 0.10 2.77
C GLY A 38 -12.09 0.97 1.80
N TYR A 39 -11.82 2.20 2.22
CA TYR A 39 -10.84 3.06 1.57
C TYR A 39 -9.70 3.29 2.56
N ILE A 40 -8.48 3.28 2.06
CA ILE A 40 -7.28 3.62 2.81
C ILE A 40 -6.93 5.04 2.35
N PRO A 41 -7.31 6.08 3.13
CA PRO A 41 -7.11 7.46 2.70
C PRO A 41 -5.64 7.78 2.49
N MET A 42 -4.79 7.28 3.38
CA MET A 42 -3.35 7.45 3.31
C MET A 42 -2.63 6.43 4.20
N PHE A 43 -1.39 6.13 3.86
CA PHE A 43 -0.41 5.53 4.75
C PHE A 43 1.00 6.02 4.41
N ILE A 44 1.89 5.91 5.39
CA ILE A 44 3.34 6.08 5.23
C ILE A 44 4.02 4.78 5.62
N ALA A 45 5.10 4.40 4.92
CA ALA A 45 5.83 3.18 5.23
C ALA A 45 7.28 3.23 4.75
N GLY A 46 8.20 2.73 5.58
CA GLY A 46 9.53 2.35 5.14
C GLY A 46 9.52 0.91 4.63
N MET A 47 9.90 0.70 3.36
CA MET A 47 9.91 -0.61 2.70
C MET A 47 11.34 -1.04 2.38
N ARG A 48 11.72 -2.25 2.83
CA ARG A 48 13.03 -2.84 2.50
C ARG A 48 13.13 -3.18 1.02
N ASP A 49 12.09 -3.79 0.48
CA ASP A 49 11.97 -4.18 -0.93
C ASP A 49 10.54 -3.88 -1.39
N VAL A 50 10.41 -3.30 -2.58
CA VAL A 50 9.11 -3.05 -3.20
C VAL A 50 9.16 -3.34 -4.69
N ASP A 51 8.16 -4.10 -5.15
CA ASP A 51 7.90 -4.32 -6.58
C ASP A 51 6.72 -3.44 -6.99
N LEU A 52 6.99 -2.45 -7.86
CA LEU A 52 5.97 -1.54 -8.39
C LEU A 52 5.61 -1.93 -9.81
N VAL A 53 4.35 -2.28 -10.04
CA VAL A 53 3.84 -2.49 -11.40
C VAL A 53 3.83 -1.16 -12.14
N GLY A 54 4.56 -1.12 -13.24
CA GLY A 54 4.78 0.10 -13.99
C GLY A 54 5.79 -0.11 -15.09
N SER A 55 5.80 0.79 -16.06
CA SER A 55 6.77 0.80 -17.14
C SER A 55 7.34 2.21 -17.29
N CYS A 56 8.66 2.31 -17.43
CA CYS A 56 9.32 3.53 -17.89
C CYS A 56 9.30 3.65 -19.42
N GLN A 57 8.79 2.63 -20.11
CA GLN A 57 8.64 2.60 -21.57
C GLN A 57 7.18 2.82 -21.96
N LYS A 58 6.98 3.34 -23.17
CA LYS A 58 5.65 3.46 -23.76
C LYS A 58 5.02 2.07 -23.87
N LEU A 59 3.77 1.94 -23.42
CA LEU A 59 2.99 0.73 -23.61
C LEU A 59 2.54 0.64 -25.09
N ASP A 60 2.71 -0.53 -25.69
CA ASP A 60 2.27 -0.78 -27.07
C ASP A 60 0.74 -0.83 -27.18
N ASP A 61 0.09 -1.47 -26.20
CA ASP A 61 -1.37 -1.45 -26.03
C ASP A 61 -1.72 -0.86 -24.65
N PRO A 62 -2.36 0.32 -24.58
CA PRO A 62 -2.74 0.94 -23.31
C PRO A 62 -3.85 0.17 -22.57
N ASN A 63 -4.54 -0.79 -23.21
CA ASN A 63 -5.58 -1.60 -22.59
C ASN A 63 -5.06 -2.96 -22.09
N ALA A 64 -3.83 -3.34 -22.44
CA ALA A 64 -3.22 -4.56 -21.97
C ALA A 64 -2.73 -4.41 -20.51
N PRO A 65 -2.76 -5.48 -19.70
CA PRO A 65 -2.15 -5.45 -18.38
C PRO A 65 -0.65 -5.13 -18.45
N VAL A 66 -0.17 -4.29 -17.55
CA VAL A 66 1.26 -4.02 -17.40
C VAL A 66 1.90 -5.18 -16.65
N TRP A 67 2.70 -5.98 -17.35
CA TRP A 67 3.41 -7.14 -16.76
C TRP A 67 4.80 -6.79 -16.23
N THR A 68 5.30 -5.58 -16.52
CA THR A 68 6.59 -5.13 -16.04
C THR A 68 6.49 -4.59 -14.62
N LYS A 69 7.54 -4.82 -13.84
CA LYS A 69 7.71 -4.26 -12.51
C LYS A 69 9.05 -3.57 -12.38
N VAL A 70 9.08 -2.50 -11.59
CA VAL A 70 10.30 -1.86 -11.12
C VAL A 70 10.56 -2.36 -9.71
N HIS A 71 11.69 -3.03 -9.52
CA HIS A 71 12.15 -3.47 -8.21
C HIS A 71 12.98 -2.37 -7.57
N LEU A 72 12.66 -2.01 -6.33
CA LEU A 72 13.33 -0.96 -5.57
C LEU A 72 13.65 -1.47 -4.16
N GLU A 73 14.81 -1.08 -3.67
CA GLU A 73 15.27 -1.39 -2.32
C GLU A 73 15.36 -0.12 -1.46
N THR A 74 15.06 -0.23 -0.17
CA THR A 74 15.14 0.86 0.82
C THR A 74 14.37 2.10 0.39
N ALA A 75 13.05 1.97 0.32
CA ALA A 75 12.15 3.02 -0.15
C ALA A 75 11.27 3.55 0.99
N GLU A 76 11.06 4.87 1.03
CA GLU A 76 10.00 5.49 1.80
C GLU A 76 8.78 5.66 0.90
N ALA A 77 7.63 5.15 1.33
CA ALA A 77 6.39 5.13 0.56
C ALA A 77 5.34 6.04 1.20
N PHE A 78 4.66 6.79 0.35
CA PHE A 78 3.40 7.46 0.66
C PHE A 78 2.33 6.86 -0.25
N GLY A 79 1.25 6.32 0.31
CA GLY A 79 0.28 5.56 -0.47
C GLY A 79 -1.15 5.69 0.01
N GLY A 80 -2.04 5.08 -0.76
CA GLY A 80 -3.46 4.99 -0.47
C GLY A 80 -4.10 3.92 -1.33
N GLY A 81 -5.38 3.64 -1.12
CA GLY A 81 -6.03 2.60 -1.90
C GLY A 81 -7.46 2.29 -1.50
N THR A 82 -7.96 1.18 -2.04
CA THR A 82 -9.29 0.66 -1.76
C THR A 82 -9.22 -0.84 -1.50
N LEU A 83 -10.21 -1.33 -0.76
CA LEU A 83 -10.41 -2.74 -0.47
C LEU A 83 -11.76 -3.14 -1.07
N ALA A 84 -11.73 -4.14 -1.95
CA ALA A 84 -12.94 -4.74 -2.52
C ALA A 84 -13.00 -6.21 -2.10
N TYR A 85 -14.21 -6.74 -1.85
CA TYR A 85 -14.37 -8.15 -1.50
C TYR A 85 -14.84 -8.95 -2.70
N ASP A 86 -14.19 -10.10 -2.92
CA ASP A 86 -14.61 -11.11 -3.87
C ASP A 86 -15.37 -12.22 -3.13
N PRO A 87 -16.70 -12.35 -3.34
CA PRO A 87 -17.49 -13.39 -2.71
C PRO A 87 -17.20 -14.79 -3.27
N ALA A 88 -16.63 -14.92 -4.46
CA ALA A 88 -16.33 -16.23 -5.06
C ALA A 88 -15.14 -16.90 -4.39
N THR A 89 -14.15 -16.10 -3.97
CA THR A 89 -12.93 -16.58 -3.30
C THR A 89 -12.92 -16.31 -1.80
N ASP A 90 -13.92 -15.58 -1.28
CA ASP A 90 -13.99 -15.09 0.11
C ASP A 90 -12.74 -14.30 0.51
N THR A 91 -12.22 -13.48 -0.42
CA THR A 91 -11.01 -12.68 -0.20
C THR A 91 -11.24 -11.19 -0.39
N VAL A 92 -10.56 -10.39 0.41
CA VAL A 92 -10.39 -8.96 0.11
C VAL A 92 -9.26 -8.79 -0.91
N LEU A 93 -9.52 -8.00 -1.94
CA LEU A 93 -8.63 -7.62 -3.03
C LEU A 93 -8.21 -6.16 -2.82
N PRO A 94 -7.02 -5.90 -2.26
CA PRO A 94 -6.50 -4.54 -2.11
C PRO A 94 -6.07 -3.97 -3.46
N HIS A 95 -6.46 -2.72 -3.73
CA HIS A 95 -5.94 -1.93 -4.84
C HIS A 95 -5.18 -0.74 -4.26
N ILE A 96 -3.86 -0.81 -4.32
CA ILE A 96 -2.96 0.10 -3.63
C ILE A 96 -2.12 0.87 -4.65
N HIS A 97 -2.03 2.18 -4.45
CA HIS A 97 -1.16 3.08 -5.20
C HIS A 97 -0.18 3.72 -4.25
N VAL A 98 1.07 3.87 -4.69
CA VAL A 98 2.13 4.46 -3.89
C VAL A 98 2.99 5.40 -4.74
N SER A 99 3.45 6.46 -4.11
CA SER A 99 4.61 7.24 -4.51
C SER A 99 5.77 6.84 -3.60
N VAL A 100 6.94 6.58 -4.17
CA VAL A 100 8.11 6.13 -3.40
C VAL A 100 9.32 7.02 -3.63
N GLY A 101 10.05 7.29 -2.56
CA GLY A 101 11.38 7.91 -2.57
C GLY A 101 12.43 6.90 -2.15
N LEU A 102 13.56 6.84 -2.86
CA LEU A 102 14.65 5.94 -2.47
C LEU A 102 15.53 6.60 -1.42
N LYS A 103 15.83 5.88 -0.34
CA LYS A 103 16.66 6.37 0.75
C LYS A 103 18.03 6.87 0.27
N ARG A 104 18.63 6.22 -0.73
CA ARG A 104 19.92 6.63 -1.32
C ARG A 104 19.91 8.00 -2.01
N PHE A 105 18.73 8.54 -2.35
CA PHE A 105 18.58 9.88 -2.93
C PHE A 105 18.00 10.89 -1.93
N PHE A 106 17.52 10.40 -0.78
CA PHE A 106 17.16 11.17 0.40
C PHE A 106 18.17 10.89 1.51
N GLU A 107 19.44 11.20 1.26
CA GLU A 107 20.44 11.28 2.33
C GLU A 107 20.39 12.70 2.91
N VAL A 108 19.52 12.89 3.89
CA VAL A 108 19.79 13.83 4.96
C VAL A 108 20.22 12.95 6.12
N GLU A 109 21.52 12.90 6.42
CA GLU A 109 21.99 12.47 7.73
C GLU A 109 21.44 13.47 8.76
N GLY A 110 20.20 13.28 9.17
CA GLY A 110 19.65 13.84 10.39
C GLY A 110 19.98 12.86 11.50
N GLU A 111 20.76 13.30 12.49
CA GLU A 111 20.91 12.60 13.76
C GLU A 111 19.53 12.09 14.21
N ARG A 112 19.47 10.83 14.66
CA ARG A 112 18.28 10.30 15.33
C ARG A 112 17.92 11.26 16.46
N HIS A 113 16.91 12.09 16.26
CA HIS A 113 16.19 12.66 17.38
C HIS A 113 15.31 11.54 17.92
N ASP A 114 15.83 10.86 18.95
CA ASP A 114 15.07 9.92 19.76
C ASP A 114 13.77 10.62 20.20
N PHE A 115 12.65 10.26 19.58
CA PHE A 115 11.33 10.60 20.09
C PHE A 115 11.09 9.73 21.32
N VAL A 116 11.50 10.23 22.48
CA VAL A 116 11.05 9.71 23.77
C VAL A 116 9.60 10.18 23.94
N SER A 117 8.64 9.27 23.80
CA SER A 117 7.26 9.53 24.19
C SER A 117 7.18 9.67 25.71
N SER A 118 6.70 10.82 26.20
CA SER A 118 6.14 10.98 27.54
C SER A 118 4.74 10.40 27.63
#